data_AF-F4XM99-F1
#
_entry.id   AF-F4XM99-F1
#
_cell.length_a   1.000
_cell.length_b   1.000
_cell.length_c   1.000
_cell.angle_alpha   90.00
_cell.angle_beta   90.00
_cell.angle_gamma   90.00
#
_symmetry.space_group_name_H-M   'P 1'
#
loop_
_entity.id
_entity.type
_entity.pdbx_description
1 polymer ?
#
loop_
_entity_poly.entity_id
_entity_poly.type
_entity_poly.pdbx_seq_one_letter_code
_entity_poly.pdbx_strand_id
1 'polypeptide(L)'
;MIEYLWKAAFAFYSDTSQQAEVWVSKRLLLILEGKSSTVAGGMRGSATKRQLSASQRQPVDKCARYLLNNAAYLKYHDYLKAGLPIATGVIEGACRHLIKDRMDITGARWSLMGAEAVLRLRSLYVSGDWQEYWPFHLKQEHKRNHLSLYKDGLPLMKRLIQARCSITAPPTLPIPL
;
A
#
# COMPACT_ATOMS: atom_id res chain seq x y z
N MET A 1 7.68 11.59 -8.68
CA MET A 1 6.93 12.65 -9.39
C MET A 1 7.47 14.05 -9.05
N ILE A 2 7.41 14.50 -7.79
CA ILE A 2 7.81 15.88 -7.42
C ILE A 2 9.27 16.22 -7.76
N GLU A 3 10.17 15.25 -7.64
CA GLU A 3 11.58 15.39 -8.04
C GLU A 3 11.73 15.75 -9.53
N TYR A 4 10.90 15.16 -10.41
CA TYR A 4 10.92 15.47 -11.83
C TYR A 4 10.42 16.89 -12.12
N LEU A 5 9.41 17.36 -11.38
CA LEU A 5 8.92 18.74 -11.48
C LEU A 5 9.99 19.75 -11.10
N TRP A 6 10.72 19.50 -10.01
CA TRP A 6 11.83 20.37 -9.59
C TRP A 6 12.93 20.42 -10.65
N LYS A 7 13.36 19.26 -11.17
CA LYS A 7 14.33 19.19 -12.27
C LYS A 7 13.85 19.94 -13.52
N ALA A 8 12.56 19.88 -13.84
CA ALA A 8 11.98 20.65 -14.94
C ALA A 8 11.91 22.15 -14.65
N ALA A 9 11.64 22.55 -13.41
CA ALA A 9 11.60 23.96 -13.00
C ALA A 9 12.97 24.63 -13.13
N PHE A 10 14.04 23.91 -12.79
CA PHE A 10 15.42 24.39 -12.93
C PHE A 10 15.89 24.55 -14.37
N ALA A 11 15.18 23.98 -15.35
CA ALA A 11 15.40 24.31 -16.76
C ALA A 11 14.83 25.70 -17.15
N PHE A 12 13.94 26.26 -16.32
CA PHE A 12 13.25 27.53 -16.58
C PHE A 12 13.72 28.68 -15.71
N TYR A 13 14.30 28.38 -14.55
CA TYR A 13 14.68 29.32 -13.51
C TYR A 13 15.97 28.85 -12.85
N SER A 14 16.73 29.75 -12.23
CA SER A 14 17.89 29.35 -11.44
C SER A 14 17.48 28.48 -10.24
N ASP A 15 18.39 27.60 -9.84
CA ASP A 15 18.27 26.82 -8.61
C ASP A 15 17.99 27.76 -7.43
N THR A 16 17.08 27.37 -6.53
CA THR A 16 16.65 28.11 -5.33
C THR A 16 15.81 29.39 -5.52
N SER A 17 15.33 29.69 -6.74
CA SER A 17 14.45 30.85 -6.93
C SER A 17 13.02 30.62 -6.39
N GLN A 18 12.43 31.65 -5.76
CA GLN A 18 11.01 31.66 -5.36
C GLN A 18 10.06 31.42 -6.55
N GLN A 19 10.49 31.82 -7.75
CA GLN A 19 9.76 31.58 -8.99
C GLN A 19 9.68 30.08 -9.33
N ALA A 20 10.75 29.31 -9.11
CA ALA A 20 10.75 27.87 -9.31
C ALA A 20 9.78 27.18 -8.35
N GLU A 21 9.76 27.58 -7.08
CA GLU A 21 8.84 27.04 -6.08
C GLU A 21 7.38 27.31 -6.46
N VAL A 22 7.03 28.56 -6.77
CA VAL A 22 5.69 28.93 -7.24
C VAL A 22 5.31 28.16 -8.51
N TRP A 23 6.28 27.96 -9.41
CA TRP A 23 6.06 27.18 -10.61
C TRP A 23 5.72 25.72 -10.27
N VAL A 24 6.53 25.06 -9.43
CA VAL A 24 6.33 23.67 -9.00
C VAL A 24 4.99 23.51 -8.27
N SER A 25 4.70 24.34 -7.28
CA SER A 25 3.48 24.27 -6.48
C SER A 25 2.22 24.37 -7.34
N LYS A 26 2.18 25.29 -8.32
CA LYS A 26 1.05 25.42 -9.26
C LYS A 26 0.85 24.15 -10.09
N ARG A 27 1.93 23.54 -10.59
CA ARG A 27 1.82 22.33 -11.42
C ARG A 27 1.49 21.10 -10.57
N LEU A 28 2.02 21.03 -9.36
CA LEU A 28 1.70 19.97 -8.41
C LEU A 28 0.19 19.97 -8.11
N LEU A 29 -0.40 21.14 -7.82
CA LEU A 29 -1.83 21.27 -7.61
C LEU A 29 -2.63 20.76 -8.83
N LEU A 30 -2.26 21.18 -10.04
CA LEU A 30 -2.92 20.69 -11.27
C LEU A 30 -2.81 19.17 -11.43
N ILE A 31 -1.67 18.57 -11.06
CA ILE A 31 -1.49 17.11 -11.09
C ILE A 31 -2.38 16.43 -10.06
N LEU A 32 -2.51 17.00 -8.85
CA LEU A 32 -3.44 16.51 -7.83
C LEU A 32 -4.90 16.59 -8.30
N GLU A 33 -5.24 17.56 -9.12
CA GLU A 33 -6.54 17.68 -9.81
C GLU A 33 -6.68 16.75 -11.04
N GLY A 34 -5.74 15.86 -11.31
CA GLY A 34 -5.78 14.92 -12.44
C GLY A 34 -5.36 15.50 -13.79
N LYS A 35 -4.83 16.72 -13.84
CA LYS A 35 -4.45 17.43 -15.08
C LYS A 35 -3.00 17.15 -15.51
N SER A 36 -2.49 15.94 -15.23
CA SER A 36 -1.08 15.57 -15.46
C SER A 36 -0.66 15.67 -16.93
N SER A 37 -1.50 15.22 -17.87
CA SER A 37 -1.26 15.33 -19.31
C SER A 37 -1.23 16.79 -19.79
N THR A 38 -2.14 17.62 -19.27
CA THR A 38 -2.19 19.06 -19.58
C THR A 38 -0.93 19.78 -19.09
N VAL A 39 -0.47 19.46 -17.87
CA VAL A 39 0.80 19.96 -17.33
C VAL A 39 1.97 19.54 -18.22
N ALA A 40 2.00 18.29 -18.66
CA ALA A 40 3.04 17.78 -19.55
C ALA A 40 3.11 18.54 -20.88
N GLY A 41 1.96 18.77 -21.51
CA GLY A 41 1.86 19.57 -22.74
C GLY A 41 2.27 21.03 -22.51
N GLY A 42 1.77 21.65 -21.45
CA GLY A 42 2.03 23.05 -21.13
C GLY A 42 3.51 23.35 -20.87
N MET A 43 4.22 22.50 -20.14
CA MET A 43 5.65 22.72 -19.90
C MET A 43 6.51 22.44 -21.12
N ARG A 44 6.17 21.44 -21.95
CA ARG A 44 6.82 21.26 -23.26
C ARG A 44 6.62 22.46 -24.18
N GLY A 45 5.41 23.01 -24.22
CA GLY A 45 5.12 24.23 -24.96
C GLY A 45 5.91 25.42 -24.43
N SER A 46 6.07 25.53 -23.12
CA SER A 46 6.86 26.58 -22.48
C SER A 46 8.36 26.49 -22.84
N ALA A 47 8.92 25.28 -22.87
CA ALA A 47 10.29 25.06 -23.33
C ALA A 47 10.50 25.45 -24.80
N THR A 48 9.53 25.13 -25.67
CA THR A 48 9.58 25.56 -27.09
C THR A 48 9.55 27.08 -27.22
N LYS A 49 8.61 27.75 -26.53
CA LYS A 49 8.45 29.21 -26.61
C LYS A 49 9.65 29.99 -26.09
N ARG A 50 10.35 29.43 -25.10
CA ARG A 50 11.59 29.99 -24.54
C ARG A 50 12.84 29.60 -25.33
N GLN A 51 12.70 28.85 -26.42
CA GLN A 51 13.80 28.42 -27.29
C GLN A 51 14.93 27.72 -26.53
N LEU A 52 14.57 26.89 -25.54
CA LEU A 52 15.56 26.10 -24.80
C LEU A 52 16.29 25.16 -25.76
N SER A 53 17.61 25.06 -25.59
CA SER A 53 18.42 24.10 -26.35
C SER A 53 18.00 22.65 -26.03
N ALA A 54 18.42 21.71 -26.88
CA ALA A 54 18.15 20.29 -26.66
C ALA A 54 18.64 19.79 -25.29
N SER A 55 19.80 20.26 -24.84
CA SER A 55 20.36 19.89 -23.53
C SER A 55 19.58 20.53 -22.38
N GLN A 56 19.24 21.82 -22.48
CA GLN A 56 18.47 22.54 -21.46
C GLN A 56 17.05 21.99 -21.29
N ARG A 57 16.43 21.54 -22.38
CA ARG A 57 15.06 21.02 -22.38
C ARG A 57 14.95 19.60 -21.82
N GLN A 58 16.04 18.84 -21.77
CA GLN A 58 16.03 17.42 -21.40
C GLN A 58 15.31 17.10 -20.07
N PRO A 59 15.48 17.88 -18.98
CA PRO A 59 14.73 17.67 -17.73
C PRO A 59 13.22 17.86 -17.89
N VAL A 60 12.79 18.84 -18.70
CA VAL A 60 11.38 19.11 -19.00
C VAL A 60 10.77 17.94 -19.76
N ASP A 61 11.44 17.46 -20.79
CA ASP A 61 10.93 16.35 -21.60
C ASP A 61 10.88 15.03 -20.83
N LYS A 62 11.85 14.80 -19.92
CA LYS A 62 11.87 13.65 -19.01
C LYS A 62 10.70 13.71 -18.03
N CYS A 63 10.44 14.87 -17.42
CA CYS A 63 9.29 15.07 -16.55
C CYS A 63 7.98 14.85 -17.32
N ALA A 64 7.86 15.37 -18.54
CA ALA A 64 6.64 15.26 -19.33
C ALA A 64 6.37 13.80 -19.71
N ARG A 65 7.41 13.07 -20.11
CA ARG A 65 7.31 11.64 -20.40
C ARG A 65 6.90 10.85 -19.17
N TYR A 66 7.47 11.14 -18.00
CA TYR A 66 7.06 10.50 -16.75
C TYR A 66 5.57 10.72 -16.45
N LEU A 67 5.08 11.96 -16.54
CA LEU A 67 3.67 12.28 -16.29
C LEU A 67 2.73 11.56 -17.26
N LEU A 68 3.08 11.52 -18.55
CA LEU A 68 2.27 10.85 -19.57
C LEU A 68 2.26 9.32 -19.40
N ASN A 69 3.43 8.70 -19.17
CA ASN A 69 3.55 7.25 -18.99
C ASN A 69 2.79 6.78 -17.75
N ASN A 70 2.68 7.62 -16.72
CA ASN A 70 2.00 7.30 -15.47
C ASN A 70 0.61 7.93 -15.37
N ALA A 71 0.05 8.50 -16.45
CA ALA A 71 -1.20 9.24 -16.40
C ALA A 71 -2.37 8.42 -15.83
N ALA A 72 -2.41 7.12 -16.13
CA ALA A 72 -3.40 6.19 -15.58
C ALA A 72 -3.34 6.08 -14.04
N TYR A 73 -2.14 6.24 -13.45
CA TYR A 73 -1.91 6.17 -12.01
C TYR A 73 -1.96 7.54 -11.31
N LEU A 74 -1.84 8.64 -12.05
CA LEU A 74 -1.85 10.01 -11.52
C LEU A 74 -3.27 10.59 -11.40
N LYS A 75 -4.29 9.73 -11.26
CA LYS A 75 -5.69 10.11 -11.03
C LYS A 75 -5.94 10.50 -9.56
N TYR A 76 -5.12 11.39 -9.03
CA TYR A 76 -5.16 11.73 -7.60
C TYR A 76 -6.48 12.33 -7.15
N HIS A 77 -7.17 13.07 -8.01
CA HIS A 77 -8.52 13.57 -7.74
C HIS A 77 -9.51 12.45 -7.37
N ASP A 78 -9.48 11.32 -8.09
CA ASP A 78 -10.32 10.16 -7.79
C ASP A 78 -9.92 9.52 -6.46
N TYR A 79 -8.61 9.38 -6.21
CA TYR A 79 -8.09 8.77 -4.99
C TYR A 79 -8.43 9.60 -3.75
N LEU A 80 -8.25 10.91 -3.84
CA LEU A 80 -8.58 11.85 -2.77
C LEU A 80 -10.09 11.85 -2.48
N LYS A 81 -10.93 11.81 -3.52
CA LYS A 81 -12.38 11.68 -3.37
C LYS A 81 -12.79 10.36 -2.71
N ALA A 82 -12.06 9.28 -2.99
CA ALA A 82 -12.26 7.97 -2.37
C ALA A 82 -11.61 7.84 -0.98
N GLY A 83 -10.95 8.89 -0.46
CA GLY A 83 -10.25 8.85 0.84
C GLY A 83 -9.00 7.96 0.84
N LEU A 84 -8.45 7.62 -0.34
CA LEU A 84 -7.27 6.78 -0.46
C LEU A 84 -5.99 7.58 -0.14
N PRO A 85 -5.02 6.97 0.55
CA PRO A 85 -3.75 7.63 0.84
C PRO A 85 -2.95 7.84 -0.46
N ILE A 86 -2.51 9.07 -0.70
CA ILE A 86 -1.68 9.45 -1.86
C ILE A 86 -0.20 9.67 -1.50
N ALA A 87 0.12 9.76 -0.21
CA ALA A 87 1.47 9.98 0.29
C ALA A 87 2.16 8.65 0.60
N THR A 88 3.41 8.50 0.16
CA THR A 88 4.19 7.28 0.39
C THR A 88 4.51 7.09 1.88
N GLY A 89 4.63 8.15 2.66
CA GLY A 89 4.96 8.07 4.09
C GLY A 89 3.96 7.23 4.91
N VAL A 90 2.66 7.32 4.61
CA VAL A 90 1.63 6.49 5.27
C VAL A 90 1.82 5.01 4.92
N ILE A 91 2.12 4.72 3.65
CA ILE A 91 2.36 3.37 3.14
C ILE A 91 3.66 2.80 3.73
N GLU A 92 4.74 3.60 3.75
CA GLU A 92 6.03 3.23 4.32
C GLU A 92 5.94 3.02 5.83
N GLY A 93 5.18 3.85 6.53
CA GLY A 93 4.88 3.69 7.95
C GLY A 93 4.15 2.37 8.23
N ALA A 94 3.13 2.05 7.44
CA ALA A 94 2.45 0.76 7.52
C ALA A 94 3.41 -0.40 7.24
N CYS A 95 4.21 -0.35 6.18
CA CYS A 95 5.20 -1.38 5.87
C CYS A 95 6.22 -1.57 7.00
N ARG A 96 6.65 -0.48 7.64
CA ARG A 96 7.59 -0.55 8.77
C ARG A 96 6.94 -1.21 9.99
N HIS A 97 5.81 -0.69 10.45
CA HIS A 97 5.24 -1.08 11.76
C HIS A 97 4.33 -2.31 11.70
N LEU A 98 3.59 -2.48 10.61
CA LEU A 98 2.70 -3.64 10.45
C LEU A 98 3.49 -4.86 10.01
N ILE A 99 4.35 -4.69 8.98
CA ILE A 99 5.03 -5.80 8.31
C ILE A 99 6.39 -6.09 8.95
N LYS A 100 7.34 -5.16 8.89
CA LYS A 100 8.75 -5.44 9.28
C LYS A 100 8.90 -5.85 10.73
N ASP A 101 8.18 -5.19 11.65
CA ASP A 101 8.23 -5.50 13.10
C ASP A 101 7.96 -6.98 13.42
N ARG A 102 7.29 -7.74 12.54
CA ARG A 102 7.04 -9.17 12.75
C ARG A 102 7.69 -10.07 11.70
N MET A 103 7.70 -9.65 10.45
CA MET A 103 8.16 -10.46 9.33
C MET A 103 9.68 -10.41 9.14
N ASP A 104 10.34 -9.36 9.63
CA ASP A 104 11.78 -9.12 9.46
C ASP A 104 12.60 -9.48 10.72
N ILE A 105 12.08 -10.42 11.53
CA ILE A 105 12.78 -10.92 12.73
C ILE A 105 13.77 -12.01 12.31
N THR A 106 15.02 -11.89 12.74
CA THR A 106 16.08 -12.87 12.47
C THR A 106 15.67 -14.29 12.85
N GLY A 107 15.86 -15.23 11.93
CA GLY A 107 15.53 -16.64 12.14
C GLY A 107 14.05 -16.99 11.96
N ALA A 108 13.17 -16.02 11.73
CA ALA A 108 11.77 -16.30 11.44
C ALA A 108 11.62 -16.93 10.05
N ARG A 109 10.79 -17.98 9.96
CA ARG A 109 10.39 -18.60 8.69
C ARG A 109 8.88 -18.54 8.58
N TRP A 110 8.41 -18.10 7.43
CA TRP A 110 7.00 -17.90 7.17
C TRP A 110 6.58 -18.63 5.91
N SER A 111 5.49 -19.39 5.99
CA SER A 111 4.71 -19.70 4.79
C SER A 111 3.90 -18.46 4.40
N LEU A 112 3.53 -18.34 3.12
CA LEU A 112 2.70 -17.22 2.65
C LEU A 112 1.39 -17.12 3.45
N MET A 113 0.71 -18.26 3.64
CA MET A 113 -0.53 -18.32 4.43
C MET A 113 -0.30 -17.92 5.89
N GLY A 114 0.80 -18.36 6.51
CA GLY A 114 1.13 -18.01 7.90
C GLY A 114 1.45 -16.54 8.08
N ALA A 115 2.23 -15.96 7.17
CA ALA A 115 2.53 -14.53 7.16
C ALA A 115 1.25 -13.71 7.02
N GLU A 116 0.41 -14.04 6.04
CA GLU A 116 -0.85 -13.34 5.81
C GLU A 116 -1.78 -13.40 7.03
N ALA A 117 -1.95 -14.58 7.63
CA ALA A 117 -2.77 -14.74 8.83
C ALA A 117 -2.28 -13.85 9.98
N VAL A 118 -0.97 -13.82 10.22
CA VAL A 118 -0.38 -12.97 11.27
C VAL A 118 -0.51 -11.48 10.96
N LEU A 119 -0.32 -11.07 9.70
CA LEU A 119 -0.49 -9.67 9.30
C LEU A 119 -1.94 -9.21 9.47
N ARG A 120 -2.93 -10.04 9.16
CA ARG A 120 -4.36 -9.72 9.39
C ARG A 120 -4.66 -9.50 10.88
N LEU A 121 -4.17 -10.38 11.75
CA LEU A 121 -4.32 -10.21 13.21
C LEU A 121 -3.62 -8.95 13.72
N ARG A 122 -2.41 -8.65 13.24
CA ARG A 122 -1.72 -7.41 13.59
C ARG A 122 -2.46 -6.18 13.08
N SER A 123 -3.07 -6.24 11.90
CA SER A 123 -3.87 -5.14 11.36
C SER A 123 -5.04 -4.80 12.26
N LEU A 124 -5.75 -5.81 12.78
CA LEU A 124 -6.84 -5.65 13.75
C LEU A 124 -6.35 -5.05 15.08
N TYR A 125 -5.17 -5.46 15.53
CA TYR A 125 -4.59 -4.91 16.75
C TYR A 125 -4.18 -3.45 16.59
N VAL A 126 -3.49 -3.10 15.50
CA VAL A 126 -2.98 -1.74 15.24
C VAL A 126 -4.10 -0.74 14.93
N SER A 127 -5.18 -1.20 14.30
CA SER A 127 -6.39 -0.38 14.06
C SER A 127 -7.22 -0.13 15.33
N GLY A 128 -7.03 -0.93 16.38
CA GLY A 128 -7.86 -0.88 17.59
C GLY A 128 -9.15 -1.70 17.49
N ASP A 129 -9.34 -2.46 16.41
CA ASP A 129 -10.55 -3.24 16.15
C ASP A 129 -10.57 -4.59 16.90
N TRP A 130 -9.52 -4.91 17.66
CA TRP A 130 -9.37 -6.19 18.34
C TRP A 130 -10.54 -6.50 19.29
N GLN A 131 -10.98 -5.50 20.06
CA GLN A 131 -12.02 -5.64 21.08
C GLN A 131 -13.38 -6.01 20.47
N GLU A 132 -13.67 -5.54 19.26
CA GLU A 132 -14.89 -5.91 18.53
C GLU A 132 -14.73 -7.23 17.77
N TYR A 133 -13.58 -7.43 17.15
CA TYR A 133 -13.30 -8.63 16.35
C TYR A 133 -13.29 -9.89 17.19
N TRP A 134 -12.70 -9.87 18.40
CA TRP A 134 -12.51 -11.08 19.20
C TRP A 134 -13.83 -11.79 19.59
N PRO A 135 -14.85 -11.08 20.14
CA PRO A 135 -16.17 -11.67 20.37
C PRO A 135 -16.82 -12.22 19.09
N PHE A 136 -16.70 -11.49 17.97
CA PHE A 136 -17.22 -11.95 16.68
C PHE A 136 -16.54 -13.26 16.27
N HIS A 137 -15.21 -13.33 16.34
CA HIS A 137 -14.42 -14.52 16.00
C HIS A 137 -14.84 -15.73 16.85
N LEU A 138 -14.94 -15.57 18.17
CA LEU A 138 -15.38 -16.63 19.08
C LEU A 138 -16.77 -17.16 18.72
N LYS A 139 -17.72 -16.27 18.38
CA LYS A 139 -19.07 -16.66 17.94
C LYS A 139 -19.02 -17.47 16.64
N GLN A 140 -18.17 -17.10 15.69
CA GLN A 140 -18.03 -17.82 14.42
C GLN A 140 -17.29 -19.16 14.60
N GLU A 141 -16.25 -19.22 15.41
CA GLU A 141 -15.57 -20.46 15.81
C GLU A 141 -16.55 -21.44 16.46
N HIS A 142 -17.35 -20.95 17.42
CA HIS A 142 -18.37 -21.76 18.06
C HIS A 142 -19.33 -22.37 17.04
N LYS A 143 -19.85 -21.57 16.09
CA LYS A 143 -20.75 -22.06 15.03
C LYS A 143 -20.10 -23.10 14.12
N ARG A 144 -18.86 -22.87 13.68
CA ARG A 144 -18.17 -23.73 12.71
C ARG A 144 -17.72 -25.06 13.31
N ASN A 145 -17.12 -25.00 14.50
CA ASN A 145 -16.34 -26.10 15.05
C ASN A 145 -16.98 -26.74 16.28
N HIS A 146 -17.82 -25.99 17.02
CA HIS A 146 -18.34 -26.46 18.30
C HIS A 146 -19.83 -26.77 18.27
N LEU A 147 -20.66 -26.10 17.47
CA LEU A 147 -22.12 -26.24 17.56
C LEU A 147 -22.62 -27.67 17.29
N SER A 148 -21.91 -28.44 16.46
CA SER A 148 -22.20 -29.87 16.21
C SER A 148 -21.74 -30.80 17.34
N LEU A 149 -20.85 -30.33 18.22
CA LEU A 149 -20.33 -31.05 19.38
C LEU A 149 -21.17 -30.81 20.64
N TYR A 150 -22.17 -29.93 20.59
CA TYR A 150 -23.05 -29.60 21.71
C TYR A 150 -24.51 -29.83 21.30
N LYS A 151 -25.34 -30.35 22.20
CA LYS A 151 -26.79 -30.45 22.02
C LYS A 151 -27.46 -29.71 23.18
N ASP A 152 -28.30 -28.74 22.85
CA ASP A 152 -29.02 -27.91 23.84
C ASP A 152 -28.08 -27.24 24.87
N GLY A 153 -26.88 -26.82 24.43
CA GLY A 153 -25.85 -26.22 25.28
C GLY A 153 -25.03 -27.22 26.11
N LEU A 154 -25.35 -28.52 26.06
CA LEU A 154 -24.60 -29.57 26.73
C LEU A 154 -23.57 -30.21 25.79
N PRO A 155 -22.30 -30.35 26.20
CA PRO A 155 -21.30 -31.02 25.38
C PRO A 155 -21.69 -32.49 25.16
N LEU A 156 -21.73 -32.91 23.90
CA LEU A 156 -21.95 -34.30 23.52
C LEU A 156 -20.68 -35.10 23.86
N MET A 157 -20.60 -35.59 25.10
CA MET A 157 -19.41 -36.22 25.69
C MET A 157 -18.86 -37.46 24.95
N LYS A 158 -19.54 -37.96 23.91
CA LYS A 158 -19.04 -39.10 23.10
C LYS A 158 -17.79 -38.79 22.25
N ARG A 159 -17.27 -37.55 22.24
CA ARG A 159 -15.99 -37.21 21.57
C ARG A 159 -14.96 -36.48 22.47
N LEU A 160 -15.19 -36.37 23.78
CA LEU A 160 -14.25 -35.69 24.68
C LEU A 160 -13.03 -36.55 25.09
N ILE A 161 -13.02 -37.85 24.78
CA ILE A 161 -11.87 -38.75 25.06
C ILE A 161 -10.83 -38.72 23.92
N GLN A 162 -11.19 -38.29 22.70
CA GLN A 162 -10.26 -38.31 21.55
C GLN A 162 -9.57 -36.97 21.30
N ALA A 163 -9.93 -35.93 22.05
CA ALA A 163 -9.35 -34.58 21.96
C ALA A 163 -8.25 -34.30 23.01
N ARG A 164 -7.67 -35.35 23.62
CA ARG A 164 -6.40 -35.23 24.34
C ARG A 164 -5.28 -35.72 23.43
N CYS A 165 -4.42 -34.80 23.02
CA CYS A 165 -3.07 -35.05 22.49
C CYS A 165 -2.94 -36.28 21.58
N SER A 166 -3.32 -36.16 20.30
CA SER A 166 -2.75 -37.08 19.30
C SER A 166 -1.27 -36.76 19.16
N ILE A 167 -0.42 -37.60 19.77
CA ILE A 167 1.05 -37.60 19.64
C ILE A 167 1.46 -38.25 18.29
N THR A 168 0.51 -38.67 17.48
CA THR A 168 0.78 -39.17 16.12
C THR A 168 1.06 -37.99 15.20
N ALA A 169 2.30 -37.92 14.72
CA ALA A 169 2.73 -36.97 13.70
C ALA A 169 1.79 -37.03 12.48
N PRO A 170 1.47 -35.89 11.84
CA PRO A 170 0.69 -35.90 10.62
C PRO A 170 1.41 -36.72 9.54
N PRO A 171 0.67 -37.49 8.71
CA PRO A 171 1.29 -38.24 7.63
C PRO A 171 2.03 -37.29 6.69
N THR A 172 3.29 -37.59 6.40
CA THR A 172 4.10 -36.86 5.44
C THR A 172 3.48 -37.01 4.05
N LEU A 173 3.00 -35.90 3.50
CA LEU A 173 2.64 -35.82 2.09
C LEU A 173 3.93 -35.91 1.26
N PRO A 174 4.00 -36.81 0.25
CA PRO A 174 5.15 -36.85 -0.65
C PRO A 174 5.20 -35.54 -1.44
N ILE A 175 6.36 -34.88 -1.41
CA ILE A 175 6.67 -33.74 -2.25
C ILE A 175 7.03 -34.32 -3.64
N PRO A 176 6.29 -33.99 -4.71
CA PRO A 176 6.69 -34.38 -6.05
C PRO A 176 7.95 -33.59 -6.46
N LEU A 177 8.93 -34.32 -6.99
CA LEU A 177 10.16 -33.79 -7.60
C LEU A 177 9.84 -32.92 -8.83
#